data_AF-A0A7S2ADB2-F1
#
_entry.id   AF-A0A7S2ADB2-F1
#
_cell.length_a   1.000
_cell.length_b   1.000
_cell.length_c   1.000
_cell.angle_alpha   90.00
_cell.angle_beta   90.00
_cell.angle_gamma   90.00
#
_symmetry.space_group_name_H-M   'P 1'
#
loop_
_entity.id
_entity.type
_entity.pdbx_description
1 polymer ?
#
loop_
_entity_poly.entity_id
_entity_poly.type
_entity_poly.pdbx_seq_one_letter_code
_entity_poly.pdbx_strand_id
1 'polypeptide(L)'
;GGSDLSDDPLYALVAELTEDPVVRDGEIIATRLDEVLKRLWDSVARKSKDWVAAWQAMGIPIDKQAEALQRFMNMAFLQTQDSDRAPMVIAELCKTHKVKLRSMEDVLVSFGSNLDGIMAVNEDAWHIYAKFLVNVFPKPARSGWGWSRVGWGWGFWWQFVEKSTSTLETARQFDVLALILRLAQEKEGCPLGQVQEWSTDDRLQRVVTKLTELGQCETHEVMETLASQGVIMDA
;
A
#
# COMPACT_ATOMS: atom_id res chain seq x y z
N GLY A 1 -21.22 -31.42 -0.24
CA GLY A 1 -22.37 -30.51 -0.46
C GLY A 1 -21.85 -29.34 -1.26
N GLY A 2 -22.36 -29.13 -2.47
CA GLY A 2 -22.06 -27.90 -3.21
C GLY A 2 -22.84 -26.78 -2.54
N SER A 3 -22.15 -25.79 -1.97
CA SER A 3 -22.83 -24.56 -1.59
C SER A 3 -23.32 -23.90 -2.87
N ASP A 4 -24.60 -23.56 -2.90
CA ASP A 4 -25.19 -22.80 -3.97
C ASP A 4 -24.43 -21.47 -4.10
N LEU A 5 -23.80 -21.24 -5.26
CA LEU A 5 -23.03 -20.02 -5.51
C LEU A 5 -23.93 -18.77 -5.49
N SER A 6 -25.25 -18.94 -5.56
CA SER A 6 -26.23 -17.85 -5.45
C SER A 6 -26.28 -17.20 -4.07
N ASP A 7 -25.81 -17.88 -3.02
CA ASP A 7 -25.76 -17.33 -1.65
C ASP A 7 -24.45 -16.57 -1.35
N ASP A 8 -23.53 -16.41 -2.32
CA ASP A 8 -22.28 -15.65 -2.12
C ASP A 8 -22.56 -14.13 -2.11
N PRO A 9 -22.30 -13.42 -0.99
CA PRO A 9 -22.52 -11.97 -0.90
C PRO A 9 -21.76 -11.16 -1.96
N LEU A 10 -20.59 -11.64 -2.40
CA LEU A 10 -19.81 -10.99 -3.45
C LEU A 10 -20.51 -11.12 -4.81
N TYR A 11 -21.05 -12.30 -5.12
CA TYR A 11 -21.76 -12.52 -6.37
C TYR A 11 -23.03 -11.67 -6.44
N ALA A 12 -23.79 -11.60 -5.33
CA ALA A 12 -24.95 -10.72 -5.21
C ALA A 12 -24.59 -9.24 -5.42
N LEU A 13 -23.52 -8.76 -4.78
CA LEU A 13 -23.05 -7.38 -4.97
C LEU A 13 -22.61 -7.10 -6.42
N VAL A 14 -21.92 -8.03 -7.06
CA VAL A 14 -21.49 -7.88 -8.47
C VAL A 14 -22.69 -7.82 -9.41
N ALA A 15 -23.72 -8.64 -9.17
CA ALA A 15 -24.97 -8.56 -9.93
C ALA A 15 -25.66 -7.22 -9.72
N GLU A 16 -25.76 -6.75 -8.47
CA GLU A 16 -26.34 -5.46 -8.11
C GLU A 16 -25.63 -4.28 -8.80
N LEU A 17 -24.29 -4.32 -8.91
CA LEU A 17 -23.50 -3.28 -9.60
C LEU A 17 -23.82 -3.16 -11.10
N THR A 18 -24.46 -4.17 -11.69
CA THR A 18 -24.95 -4.10 -13.08
C THR A 18 -26.23 -3.28 -13.19
N GLU A 19 -27.11 -3.37 -12.19
CA GLU A 19 -28.39 -2.67 -12.14
C GLU A 19 -28.26 -1.26 -11.55
N ASP A 20 -27.42 -1.11 -10.52
CA ASP A 20 -27.14 0.13 -9.81
C ASP A 20 -25.61 0.40 -9.73
N PRO A 21 -25.02 0.91 -10.83
CA PRO A 21 -23.57 1.06 -10.96
C PRO A 21 -23.03 2.22 -10.12
N VAL A 22 -21.76 2.11 -9.71
CA VAL A 22 -21.03 3.21 -9.05
C VAL A 22 -20.60 4.31 -10.04
N VAL A 23 -20.67 4.07 -11.35
CA VAL A 23 -20.35 5.04 -12.40
C VAL A 23 -21.56 5.22 -13.31
N ARG A 24 -21.95 6.49 -13.54
CA ARG A 24 -22.96 6.87 -14.53
C ARG A 24 -22.42 8.01 -15.37
N ASP A 25 -22.58 7.91 -16.69
CA ASP A 25 -22.09 8.91 -17.66
C ASP A 25 -20.58 9.23 -17.52
N GLY A 26 -19.78 8.24 -17.12
CA GLY A 26 -18.33 8.39 -16.91
C GLY A 26 -17.93 9.02 -15.58
N GLU A 27 -18.90 9.38 -14.73
CA GLU A 27 -18.67 10.02 -13.43
C GLU A 27 -18.94 9.06 -12.27
N ILE A 28 -18.15 9.18 -11.20
CA ILE A 28 -18.32 8.40 -9.98
C ILE A 28 -19.51 8.96 -9.19
N ILE A 29 -20.46 8.09 -8.85
CA ILE A 29 -21.52 8.40 -7.91
C ILE A 29 -20.97 8.22 -6.50
N ALA A 30 -20.48 9.31 -5.92
CA ALA A 30 -19.81 9.36 -4.61
C ALA A 30 -20.49 8.50 -3.52
N THR A 31 -21.78 8.75 -3.29
CA THR A 31 -22.56 8.06 -2.24
C THR A 31 -22.63 6.57 -2.47
N ARG A 32 -22.81 6.16 -3.73
CA ARG A 32 -22.90 4.75 -4.12
C ARG A 32 -21.55 4.06 -3.99
N LEU A 33 -20.46 4.72 -4.37
CA LEU A 33 -19.12 4.19 -4.16
C LEU A 33 -18.83 3.99 -2.66
N ASP A 34 -19.13 4.99 -1.82
CA ASP A 34 -18.89 4.90 -0.37
C ASP A 34 -19.69 3.74 0.26
N GLU A 35 -20.95 3.54 -0.16
CA GLU A 35 -21.79 2.40 0.27
C GLU A 35 -21.16 1.06 -0.11
N VAL A 36 -20.74 0.90 -1.37
CA VAL A 36 -20.16 -0.33 -1.89
C VAL A 36 -18.82 -0.64 -1.20
N LEU A 37 -17.95 0.35 -1.04
CA LEU A 37 -16.68 0.20 -0.33
C LEU A 37 -16.91 -0.23 1.12
N LYS A 38 -17.91 0.36 1.80
CA LYS A 38 -18.28 -0.03 3.16
C LYS A 38 -18.78 -1.47 3.23
N ARG A 39 -19.64 -1.91 2.31
CA ARG A 39 -20.12 -3.30 2.26
C ARG A 39 -18.98 -4.30 2.03
N LEU A 40 -18.06 -3.98 1.11
CA LEU A 40 -16.85 -4.78 0.87
C LEU A 40 -15.99 -4.87 2.11
N TRP A 41 -15.81 -3.76 2.82
CA TRP A 41 -15.05 -3.71 4.06
C TRP A 41 -15.72 -4.52 5.16
N ASP A 42 -16.99 -4.31 5.43
CA ASP A 42 -17.65 -4.88 6.60
C ASP A 42 -17.80 -6.40 6.53
N SER A 43 -18.12 -6.96 5.36
CA SER A 43 -18.37 -8.42 5.27
C SER A 43 -18.30 -9.05 3.89
N VAL A 44 -18.50 -8.30 2.81
CA VAL A 44 -18.65 -8.89 1.47
C VAL A 44 -17.32 -9.44 0.93
N ALA A 45 -16.22 -8.68 1.08
CA ALA A 45 -14.91 -9.13 0.61
C ALA A 45 -14.10 -9.79 1.73
N ARG A 46 -13.90 -11.10 1.65
CA ARG A 46 -13.22 -11.90 2.68
C ARG A 46 -11.71 -12.00 2.44
N LYS A 47 -11.25 -11.79 1.21
CA LYS A 47 -9.84 -11.80 0.80
C LYS A 47 -9.57 -10.69 -0.22
N SER A 48 -8.31 -10.33 -0.42
CA SER A 48 -7.89 -9.29 -1.37
C SER A 48 -8.38 -9.56 -2.81
N LYS A 49 -8.48 -10.83 -3.22
CA LYS A 49 -9.01 -11.20 -4.55
C LYS A 49 -10.48 -10.86 -4.76
N ASP A 50 -11.28 -10.78 -3.69
CA ASP A 50 -12.70 -10.42 -3.79
C ASP A 50 -12.84 -8.94 -4.15
N TRP A 51 -11.94 -8.10 -3.63
CA TRP A 51 -11.85 -6.69 -4.02
C TRP A 51 -11.52 -6.50 -5.51
N VAL A 52 -10.69 -7.37 -6.09
CA VAL A 52 -10.37 -7.32 -7.52
C VAL A 52 -11.62 -7.56 -8.37
N ALA A 53 -12.46 -8.54 -7.99
CA ALA A 53 -13.71 -8.83 -8.68
C ALA A 53 -14.71 -7.67 -8.54
N ALA A 54 -14.90 -7.15 -7.32
CA ALA A 54 -15.80 -6.02 -7.09
C ALA A 54 -15.33 -4.75 -7.81
N TRP A 55 -14.04 -4.41 -7.75
CA TRP A 55 -13.47 -3.24 -8.44
C TRP A 55 -13.62 -3.32 -9.96
N GLN A 56 -13.48 -4.53 -10.53
CA GLN A 56 -13.76 -4.75 -11.95
C GLN A 56 -15.24 -4.49 -12.27
N ALA A 57 -16.16 -4.98 -11.43
CA ALA A 57 -17.60 -4.80 -11.61
C ALA A 57 -18.06 -3.34 -11.44
N MET A 58 -17.34 -2.57 -10.62
CA MET A 58 -17.59 -1.13 -10.45
C MET A 58 -17.41 -0.30 -11.72
N GLY A 59 -16.63 -0.79 -12.71
CA GLY A 59 -16.48 -0.11 -13.99
C GLY A 59 -15.81 1.27 -13.91
N ILE A 60 -14.97 1.51 -12.91
CA ILE A 60 -14.30 2.82 -12.68
C ILE A 60 -13.35 3.16 -13.84
N PRO A 61 -13.57 4.28 -14.57
CA PRO A 61 -12.67 4.75 -15.61
C PRO A 61 -11.24 4.98 -15.11
N ILE A 62 -10.25 4.77 -15.96
CA ILE A 62 -8.82 4.85 -15.59
C ILE A 62 -8.46 6.22 -15.02
N ASP A 63 -8.99 7.30 -15.60
CA ASP A 63 -8.80 8.69 -15.21
C ASP A 63 -9.51 9.05 -13.89
N LYS A 64 -10.45 8.22 -13.44
CA LYS A 64 -11.17 8.37 -12.16
C LYS A 64 -10.65 7.44 -11.06
N GLN A 65 -9.64 6.60 -11.34
CA GLN A 65 -9.11 5.65 -10.34
C GLN A 65 -8.51 6.33 -9.12
N ALA A 66 -7.83 7.47 -9.29
CA ALA A 66 -7.25 8.21 -8.17
C ALA A 66 -8.33 8.72 -7.20
N GLU A 67 -9.45 9.23 -7.72
CA GLU A 67 -10.60 9.66 -6.92
C GLU A 67 -11.21 8.50 -6.12
N ALA A 68 -11.44 7.35 -6.78
CA ALA A 68 -11.98 6.18 -6.11
C ALA A 68 -11.04 5.63 -5.03
N LEU A 69 -9.73 5.59 -5.30
CA LEU A 69 -8.71 5.19 -4.33
C LEU A 69 -8.65 6.15 -3.15
N GLN A 70 -8.79 7.45 -3.38
CA GLN A 70 -8.80 8.44 -2.29
C GLN A 70 -9.96 8.19 -1.33
N ARG A 71 -11.15 7.87 -1.86
CA ARG A 71 -12.31 7.48 -1.04
C ARG A 71 -12.08 6.18 -0.27
N PHE A 72 -11.51 5.17 -0.92
CA PHE A 72 -11.13 3.91 -0.25
C PHE A 72 -10.14 4.15 0.90
N MET A 73 -9.11 4.96 0.68
CA MET A 73 -8.10 5.29 1.68
C MET A 73 -8.69 6.09 2.85
N ASN A 74 -9.53 7.09 2.57
CA ASN A 74 -10.25 7.85 3.60
C ASN A 74 -11.08 6.92 4.49
N MET A 75 -11.82 5.98 3.88
CA MET A 75 -12.56 4.98 4.63
C MET A 75 -11.62 4.09 5.46
N ALA A 76 -10.53 3.59 4.87
CA ALA A 76 -9.58 2.73 5.56
C ALA A 76 -8.93 3.39 6.78
N PHE A 77 -8.63 4.69 6.70
CA PHE A 77 -8.07 5.43 7.85
C PHE A 77 -9.02 5.53 9.03
N LEU A 78 -10.33 5.55 8.79
CA LEU A 78 -11.33 5.52 9.85
C LEU A 78 -11.53 4.12 10.45
N GLN A 79 -10.96 3.08 9.85
CA GLN A 79 -11.12 1.69 10.25
C GLN A 79 -9.84 1.15 10.90
N THR A 80 -9.73 1.30 12.22
CA THR A 80 -8.50 0.98 12.98
C THR A 80 -8.30 -0.51 13.28
N GLN A 81 -9.31 -1.36 13.06
CA GLN A 81 -9.26 -2.77 13.48
C GLN A 81 -8.31 -3.65 12.65
N ASP A 82 -8.05 -3.28 11.39
CA ASP A 82 -7.21 -4.05 10.48
C ASP A 82 -6.40 -3.12 9.57
N SER A 83 -5.27 -2.65 10.09
CA SER A 83 -4.37 -1.74 9.38
C SER A 83 -3.57 -2.40 8.26
N ASP A 84 -3.63 -3.74 8.12
CA ASP A 84 -2.94 -4.48 7.05
C ASP A 84 -3.82 -4.67 5.81
N ARG A 85 -5.15 -4.73 6.00
CA ARG A 85 -6.09 -5.01 4.92
C ARG A 85 -6.03 -4.01 3.78
N ALA A 86 -6.06 -2.70 4.06
CA ALA A 86 -6.03 -1.70 3.00
C ALA A 86 -4.75 -1.76 2.14
N PRO A 87 -3.53 -1.76 2.71
CA PRO A 87 -2.31 -1.97 1.94
C PRO A 87 -2.34 -3.23 1.07
N MET A 88 -2.85 -4.34 1.59
CA MET A 88 -2.93 -5.62 0.86
C MET A 88 -3.92 -5.55 -0.30
N VAL A 89 -5.09 -4.94 -0.11
CA VAL A 89 -6.10 -4.74 -1.15
C VAL A 89 -5.54 -3.88 -2.28
N ILE A 90 -4.93 -2.74 -1.96
CA ILE A 90 -4.35 -1.83 -2.97
C ILE A 90 -3.23 -2.51 -3.75
N ALA A 91 -2.36 -3.23 -3.06
CA ALA A 91 -1.29 -3.98 -3.70
C ALA A 91 -1.85 -5.03 -4.66
N GLU A 92 -2.90 -5.77 -4.27
CA GLU A 92 -3.55 -6.76 -5.15
C GLU A 92 -4.21 -6.10 -6.37
N LEU A 93 -4.89 -4.95 -6.19
CA LEU A 93 -5.47 -4.18 -7.29
C LEU A 93 -4.41 -3.69 -8.28
N CYS A 94 -3.24 -3.26 -7.79
CA CYS A 94 -2.11 -2.87 -8.63
C CYS A 94 -1.50 -4.07 -9.36
N LYS A 95 -1.29 -5.20 -8.66
CA LYS A 95 -0.72 -6.44 -9.20
C LYS A 95 -1.58 -7.05 -10.30
N THR A 96 -2.90 -6.95 -10.16
CA THR A 96 -3.89 -7.44 -11.15
C THR A 96 -4.26 -6.40 -12.21
N HIS A 97 -3.53 -5.28 -12.25
CA HIS A 97 -3.72 -4.18 -13.21
C HIS A 97 -5.12 -3.56 -13.22
N LYS A 98 -5.87 -3.69 -12.11
CA LYS A 98 -7.16 -3.00 -11.93
C LYS A 98 -6.96 -1.53 -11.56
N VAL A 99 -5.85 -1.25 -10.89
CA VAL A 99 -5.42 0.10 -10.55
C VAL A 99 -4.04 0.36 -11.15
N LYS A 100 -3.88 1.54 -11.77
CA LYS A 100 -2.57 2.01 -12.21
C LYS A 100 -1.74 2.39 -10.99
N LEU A 101 -0.49 1.91 -10.93
CA LEU A 101 0.44 2.29 -9.86
C LEU A 101 0.64 3.80 -9.76
N ARG A 102 0.58 4.50 -10.91
CA ARG A 102 0.65 5.97 -10.96
C ARG A 102 -0.51 6.63 -10.21
N SER A 103 -1.74 6.14 -10.35
CA SER A 103 -2.89 6.65 -9.61
C SER A 103 -2.70 6.48 -8.10
N MET A 104 -2.05 5.41 -7.66
CA MET A 104 -1.70 5.24 -6.26
C MET A 104 -0.60 6.21 -5.80
N GLU A 105 0.42 6.47 -6.63
CA GLU A 105 1.43 7.51 -6.38
C GLU A 105 0.77 8.86 -6.13
N ASP A 106 -0.11 9.28 -7.05
CA ASP A 106 -0.79 10.58 -6.99
C ASP A 106 -1.64 10.69 -5.71
N VAL A 107 -2.28 9.59 -5.31
CA VAL A 107 -3.05 9.51 -4.07
C VAL A 107 -2.16 9.64 -2.83
N LEU A 108 -1.05 8.90 -2.72
CA LEU A 108 -0.10 9.03 -1.61
C LEU A 108 0.49 10.44 -1.52
N VAL A 109 0.88 11.02 -2.64
CA VAL A 109 1.38 12.40 -2.72
C VAL A 109 0.33 13.40 -2.21
N SER A 110 -0.92 13.27 -2.66
CA SER A 110 -2.02 14.14 -2.21
C SER A 110 -2.36 13.93 -0.73
N PHE A 111 -2.22 12.71 -0.22
CA PHE A 111 -2.47 12.40 1.19
C PHE A 111 -1.40 12.96 2.11
N GLY A 112 -0.13 12.97 1.68
CA GLY A 112 0.96 13.43 2.53
C GLY A 112 0.77 14.86 3.01
N SER A 113 0.19 15.72 2.17
CA SER A 113 -0.14 17.11 2.52
C SER A 113 -1.27 17.27 3.56
N ASN A 114 -2.08 16.24 3.77
CA ASN A 114 -3.21 16.24 4.71
C ASN A 114 -3.01 15.25 5.88
N LEU A 115 -1.82 14.66 6.00
CA LEU A 115 -1.58 13.54 6.91
C LEU A 115 -1.82 13.92 8.38
N ASP A 116 -1.43 15.13 8.80
CA ASP A 116 -1.62 15.59 10.18
C ASP A 116 -3.09 15.58 10.62
N GLY A 117 -3.99 16.01 9.73
CA GLY A 117 -5.43 15.98 10.00
C GLY A 117 -5.98 14.56 10.12
N ILE A 118 -5.40 13.61 9.38
CA ILE A 118 -5.76 12.19 9.46
C ILE A 118 -5.18 11.58 10.73
N MET A 119 -3.94 11.90 11.08
CA MET A 119 -3.26 11.42 12.29
C MET A 119 -3.93 11.89 13.57
N ALA A 120 -4.59 13.05 13.55
CA ALA A 120 -5.43 13.50 14.66
C ALA A 120 -6.62 12.57 14.96
N VAL A 121 -7.05 11.74 13.99
CA VAL A 121 -8.12 10.74 14.15
C VAL A 121 -7.55 9.33 14.28
N ASN A 122 -6.47 9.03 13.56
CA ASN A 122 -5.80 7.73 13.55
C ASN A 122 -4.28 7.93 13.48
N GLU A 123 -3.60 7.87 14.63
CA GLU A 123 -2.15 8.07 14.75
C GLU A 123 -1.34 7.10 13.87
N ASP A 124 -1.88 5.91 13.60
CA ASP A 124 -1.23 4.85 12.81
C ASP A 124 -1.50 4.96 11.30
N ALA A 125 -2.23 6.00 10.84
CA ALA A 125 -2.60 6.15 9.43
C ALA A 125 -1.38 6.14 8.50
N TRP A 126 -0.28 6.75 8.91
CA TRP A 126 0.95 6.82 8.11
C TRP A 126 1.58 5.43 7.83
N HIS A 127 1.28 4.41 8.63
CA HIS A 127 1.75 3.04 8.40
C HIS A 127 1.31 2.48 7.03
N ILE A 128 0.21 2.99 6.47
CA ILE A 128 -0.29 2.54 5.16
C ILE A 128 0.76 2.70 4.06
N TYR A 129 1.60 3.75 4.14
CA TYR A 129 2.68 4.00 3.18
C TYR A 129 3.66 2.85 3.20
N ALA A 130 4.26 2.57 4.36
CA ALA A 130 5.26 1.53 4.50
C ALA A 130 4.70 0.14 4.14
N LYS A 131 3.52 -0.19 4.68
CA LYS A 131 2.85 -1.47 4.42
C LYS A 131 2.54 -1.67 2.94
N PHE A 132 2.06 -0.63 2.25
CA PHE A 132 1.79 -0.72 0.81
C PHE A 132 3.08 -0.86 0.01
N LEU A 133 4.07 0.00 0.28
CA LEU A 133 5.35 0.06 -0.43
C LEU A 133 6.13 -1.25 -0.33
N VAL A 134 6.08 -1.94 0.82
CA VAL A 134 6.65 -3.29 0.99
C VAL A 134 5.85 -4.33 0.20
N ASN A 135 4.51 -4.26 0.18
CA ASN A 135 3.71 -5.21 -0.59
C ASN A 135 3.91 -5.12 -2.11
N VAL A 136 4.40 -3.97 -2.61
CA VAL A 136 4.78 -3.76 -4.02
C VAL A 136 6.30 -3.82 -4.25
N PHE A 137 7.10 -4.28 -3.28
CA PHE A 137 8.53 -4.48 -3.45
C PHE A 137 8.83 -5.46 -4.60
N PRO A 138 9.86 -5.24 -5.44
CA PRO A 138 10.26 -6.18 -6.49
C PRO A 138 10.55 -7.56 -5.92
N LYS A 139 9.90 -8.61 -6.45
CA LYS A 139 10.05 -9.97 -5.93
C LYS A 139 11.53 -10.43 -5.98
N PRO A 140 12.17 -10.70 -4.84
CA PRO A 140 13.47 -11.39 -4.75
C PRO A 140 13.47 -12.74 -5.48
N ALA A 141 14.63 -13.18 -5.97
CA ALA A 141 14.74 -14.42 -6.73
C ALA A 141 14.38 -15.67 -5.88
N ARG A 142 14.65 -15.60 -4.57
CA ARG A 142 14.47 -16.71 -3.64
C ARG A 142 13.29 -16.55 -2.68
N SER A 143 12.64 -15.39 -2.66
CA SER A 143 11.58 -15.14 -1.68
C SER A 143 10.18 -15.46 -2.22
N GLY A 144 9.27 -15.75 -1.30
CA GLY A 144 7.86 -16.01 -1.60
C GLY A 144 7.01 -14.75 -1.74
N TRP A 145 7.58 -13.56 -1.54
CA TRP A 145 6.84 -12.30 -1.41
C TRP A 145 7.27 -11.24 -2.43
N GLY A 146 6.56 -10.10 -2.46
CA GLY A 146 6.80 -9.00 -3.40
C GLY A 146 5.96 -9.07 -4.68
N TRP A 147 6.39 -8.33 -5.70
CA TRP A 147 5.73 -8.17 -7.00
C TRP A 147 6.68 -8.53 -8.13
N SER A 148 6.34 -9.59 -8.86
CA SER A 148 7.04 -9.95 -10.10
C SER A 148 6.37 -9.25 -11.28
N ARG A 149 7.04 -8.24 -11.83
CA ARG A 149 6.58 -7.49 -13.01
C ARG A 149 7.77 -7.07 -13.85
N VAL A 150 7.64 -7.21 -15.18
CA VAL A 150 8.67 -6.78 -16.14
C VAL A 150 8.94 -5.28 -15.96
N GLY A 151 10.22 -4.93 -15.84
CA GLY A 151 10.66 -3.55 -15.62
C GLY A 151 10.46 -3.04 -14.19
N TRP A 152 9.91 -3.84 -13.27
CA TRP A 152 9.75 -3.46 -11.87
C TRP A 152 10.90 -3.99 -11.02
N GLY A 153 12.05 -3.31 -11.11
CA GLY A 153 13.25 -3.61 -10.32
C GLY A 153 13.42 -2.64 -9.14
N TRP A 154 14.46 -2.87 -8.33
CA TRP A 154 14.74 -2.08 -7.12
C TRP A 154 14.82 -0.58 -7.40
N GLY A 155 15.50 -0.16 -8.47
CA GLY A 155 15.64 1.27 -8.81
C GLY A 155 14.31 1.97 -9.11
N PHE A 156 13.39 1.30 -9.82
CA PHE A 156 12.06 1.86 -10.10
C PHE A 156 11.18 1.87 -8.84
N TRP A 157 11.26 0.82 -8.03
CA TRP A 157 10.58 0.79 -6.73
C TRP A 157 11.08 1.88 -5.80
N TRP A 158 12.40 2.10 -5.71
CA TRP A 158 12.98 3.14 -4.87
C TRP A 158 12.55 4.55 -5.31
N GLN A 159 12.57 4.84 -6.61
CA GLN A 159 12.04 6.10 -7.14
C GLN A 159 10.56 6.30 -6.80
N PHE A 160 9.77 5.21 -6.82
CA PHE A 160 8.37 5.25 -6.45
C PHE A 160 8.17 5.51 -4.95
N VAL A 161 8.99 4.90 -4.09
CA VAL A 161 9.03 5.18 -2.65
C VAL A 161 9.31 6.67 -2.42
N GLU A 162 10.40 7.19 -2.99
CA GLU A 162 10.81 8.61 -2.82
C GLU A 162 9.72 9.58 -3.26
N LYS A 163 9.07 9.32 -4.41
CA LYS A 163 7.96 10.16 -4.87
C LYS A 163 6.75 10.07 -3.96
N SER A 164 6.36 8.85 -3.58
CA SER A 164 5.18 8.61 -2.75
C SER A 164 5.28 9.24 -1.36
N THR A 165 6.49 9.37 -0.81
CA THR A 165 6.73 9.98 0.50
C THR A 165 7.12 11.45 0.43
N SER A 166 7.36 12.01 -0.76
CA SER A 166 7.96 13.34 -0.93
C SER A 166 7.19 14.51 -0.31
N THR A 167 5.87 14.38 -0.11
CA THR A 167 5.01 15.41 0.48
C THR A 167 4.80 15.26 1.99
N LEU A 168 5.34 14.20 2.59
CA LEU A 168 5.31 14.02 4.04
C LEU A 168 6.32 14.96 4.71
N GLU A 169 6.06 15.31 5.97
CA GLU A 169 7.08 15.93 6.83
C GLU A 169 8.33 15.04 6.88
N THR A 170 9.52 15.65 6.94
CA THR A 170 10.82 14.94 6.97
C THR A 170 10.88 13.84 8.02
N ALA A 171 10.41 14.10 9.24
CA ALA A 171 10.37 13.09 10.31
C ALA A 171 9.46 11.90 9.94
N ARG A 172 8.33 12.16 9.29
CA ARG A 172 7.41 11.10 8.82
C ARG A 172 7.98 10.33 7.64
N GLN A 173 8.72 10.98 6.74
CA GLN A 173 9.46 10.27 5.70
C GLN A 173 10.47 9.31 6.29
N PHE A 174 11.21 9.74 7.33
CA PHE A 174 12.16 8.90 8.05
C PHE A 174 11.45 7.67 8.64
N ASP A 175 10.36 7.88 9.38
CA ASP A 175 9.60 6.80 10.03
C ASP A 175 9.05 5.79 9.01
N VAL A 176 8.52 6.26 7.87
CA VAL A 176 8.04 5.40 6.79
C VAL A 176 9.17 4.53 6.24
N LEU A 177 10.34 5.11 5.95
CA LEU A 177 11.49 4.36 5.41
C LEU A 177 12.03 3.35 6.42
N ALA A 178 12.14 3.73 7.70
CA ALA A 178 12.56 2.82 8.76
C ALA A 178 11.59 1.64 8.91
N LEU A 179 10.28 1.91 8.87
CA LEU A 179 9.26 0.87 8.92
C LEU A 179 9.29 -0.03 7.67
N ILE A 180 9.61 0.49 6.48
CA ILE A 180 9.81 -0.34 5.28
C ILE A 180 10.94 -1.35 5.50
N LEU A 181 12.08 -0.93 6.06
CA LEU A 181 13.20 -1.83 6.35
C LEU A 181 12.80 -2.91 7.35
N ARG A 182 12.13 -2.53 8.44
CA ARG A 182 11.63 -3.47 9.43
C ARG A 182 10.69 -4.51 8.82
N LEU A 183 9.67 -4.07 8.08
CA LEU A 183 8.69 -4.96 7.44
C LEU A 183 9.34 -5.85 6.37
N ALA A 184 10.34 -5.36 5.64
CA ALA A 184 11.10 -6.17 4.70
C ALA A 184 11.89 -7.25 5.44
N GLN A 185 12.56 -6.91 6.54
CA GLN A 185 13.29 -7.87 7.37
C GLN A 185 12.37 -8.95 7.93
N GLU A 186 11.22 -8.56 8.47
CA GLU A 186 10.20 -9.50 8.99
C GLU A 186 9.73 -10.48 7.92
N LYS A 187 9.62 -10.05 6.66
CA LYS A 187 9.23 -10.92 5.53
C LYS A 187 10.35 -11.85 5.05
N GLU A 188 11.60 -11.42 5.16
CA GLU A 188 12.77 -12.25 4.82
C GLU A 188 13.08 -13.26 5.94
N GLY A 189 12.77 -12.91 7.19
CA GLY A 189 13.04 -13.77 8.35
C GLY A 189 14.53 -13.83 8.75
N CYS A 190 15.35 -12.94 8.21
CA CYS A 190 16.76 -12.78 8.54
C CYS A 190 17.20 -11.31 8.43
N PRO A 191 18.36 -10.92 9.00
CA PRO A 191 18.91 -9.56 8.87
C PRO A 191 19.04 -9.10 7.41
N LEU A 192 18.73 -7.83 7.14
CA LEU A 192 18.74 -7.31 5.76
C LEU A 192 20.12 -7.33 5.12
N GLY A 193 21.20 -7.23 5.92
CA GLY A 193 22.58 -7.36 5.44
C GLY A 193 22.88 -8.73 4.81
N GLN A 194 22.11 -9.76 5.16
CA GLN A 194 22.25 -11.13 4.64
C GLN A 194 21.37 -11.40 3.42
N VAL A 195 20.46 -10.49 3.07
CA VAL A 195 19.54 -10.65 1.94
C VAL A 195 20.20 -10.09 0.69
N GLN A 196 20.43 -10.96 -0.31
CA GLN A 196 21.14 -10.60 -1.54
C GLN A 196 20.55 -9.34 -2.21
N GLU A 197 19.23 -9.23 -2.28
CA GLU A 197 18.54 -8.10 -2.91
C GLU A 197 18.82 -6.76 -2.22
N TRP A 198 19.17 -6.76 -0.94
CA TRP A 198 19.51 -5.56 -0.14
C TRP A 198 21.01 -5.30 -0.06
N SER A 199 21.84 -6.35 -0.10
CA SER A 199 23.31 -6.23 -0.07
C SER A 199 23.95 -5.96 -1.44
N THR A 200 23.23 -6.19 -2.54
CA THR A 200 23.72 -5.90 -3.90
C THR A 200 23.64 -4.40 -4.20
N ASP A 201 24.62 -3.85 -4.92
CA ASP A 201 24.67 -2.46 -5.42
C ASP A 201 24.50 -1.36 -4.34
N ASP A 202 24.95 -1.62 -3.10
CA ASP A 202 24.86 -0.67 -1.99
C ASP A 202 23.41 -0.19 -1.70
N ARG A 203 22.41 -1.01 -2.02
CA ARG A 203 20.99 -0.62 -1.89
C ARG A 203 20.61 -0.30 -0.45
N LEU A 204 21.01 -1.15 0.49
CA LEU A 204 20.78 -0.90 1.91
C LEU A 204 21.47 0.40 2.36
N GLN A 205 22.72 0.61 1.95
CA GLN A 205 23.47 1.83 2.23
C GLN A 205 22.78 3.07 1.65
N ARG A 206 22.18 2.98 0.46
CA ARG A 206 21.41 4.08 -0.13
C ARG A 206 20.19 4.46 0.71
N VAL A 207 19.48 3.48 1.30
CA VAL A 207 18.38 3.77 2.23
C VAL A 207 18.90 4.41 3.51
N VAL A 208 20.01 3.91 4.07
CA VAL A 208 20.65 4.48 5.26
C VAL A 208 21.11 5.92 5.02
N THR A 209 21.75 6.20 3.88
CA THR A 209 22.12 7.57 3.49
C THR A 209 20.88 8.45 3.40
N LYS A 210 19.78 7.95 2.83
CA LYS A 210 18.54 8.74 2.79
C LYS A 210 17.96 9.02 4.18
N LEU A 211 17.98 8.04 5.07
CA LEU A 211 17.59 8.22 6.47
C LEU A 211 18.49 9.22 7.19
N THR A 212 19.80 9.21 6.91
CA THR A 212 20.78 10.17 7.45
C THR A 212 20.43 11.60 7.02
N GLU A 213 20.12 11.80 5.73
CA GLU A 213 19.67 13.11 5.20
C GLU A 213 18.37 13.59 5.86
N LEU A 214 17.39 12.70 6.03
CA LEU A 214 16.10 13.04 6.62
C LEU A 214 16.23 13.31 8.13
N GLY A 215 16.97 12.47 8.86
CA GLY A 215 17.18 12.60 10.29
C GLY A 215 18.11 13.76 10.68
N GLN A 216 18.87 14.30 9.73
CA GLN A 216 19.91 15.32 9.96
C GLN A 216 20.90 14.89 11.05
N CYS A 217 21.19 13.59 11.10
CA CYS A 217 22.03 12.94 12.09
C CYS A 217 23.15 12.17 11.40
N GLU A 218 24.10 11.65 12.16
CA GLU A 218 25.16 10.80 11.61
C GLU A 218 24.66 9.38 11.35
N THR A 219 25.34 8.65 10.46
CA THR A 219 25.02 7.25 10.14
C THR A 219 24.89 6.39 11.39
N HIS A 220 25.75 6.57 12.39
CA HIS A 220 25.70 5.74 13.60
C HIS A 220 24.39 5.94 14.40
N GLU A 221 23.88 7.18 14.47
CA GLU A 221 22.61 7.51 15.14
C GLU A 221 21.41 6.89 14.38
N VAL A 222 21.46 6.89 13.05
CA VAL A 222 20.46 6.18 12.22
C VAL A 222 20.48 4.68 12.53
N MET A 223 21.66 4.08 12.60
CA MET A 223 21.81 2.65 12.87
C MET A 223 21.33 2.27 14.27
N GLU A 224 21.61 3.09 15.29
CA GLU A 224 21.06 2.93 16.64
C GLU A 224 19.54 3.03 16.65
N THR A 225 18.99 3.99 15.93
CA THR A 225 17.53 4.17 15.79
C THR A 225 16.89 2.94 15.12
N LEU A 226 17.45 2.49 14.00
CA LEU A 226 16.98 1.29 13.28
C LEU A 226 17.08 0.03 14.16
N ALA A 227 18.17 -0.14 14.90
CA ALA A 227 18.35 -1.24 15.84
C ALA A 227 17.29 -1.21 16.95
N SER A 228 16.99 -0.03 17.51
CA SER A 228 15.93 0.14 18.51
C SER A 228 14.53 -0.22 17.99
N GLN A 229 14.33 -0.13 16.67
CA GLN A 229 13.09 -0.53 15.99
C GLN A 229 13.10 -2.00 15.52
N GLY A 230 14.16 -2.75 15.84
CA GLY A 230 14.32 -4.17 15.51
C GLY A 230 14.90 -4.46 14.12
N VAL A 231 15.45 -3.46 13.43
CA VAL A 231 16.16 -3.64 12.15
C VAL A 231 17.61 -4.01 12.43
N ILE A 232 18.03 -5.18 11.95
CA ILE A 232 19.38 -5.74 12.09
C ILE A 232 20.07 -5.61 10.73
N MET A 233 21.18 -4.88 10.73
CA MET A 233 21.90 -4.48 9.51
C MET A 233 23.19 -5.28 9.28
N ASP A 234 23.60 -6.10 10.25
CA ASP A 234 24.82 -6.91 10.18
C ASP A 234 24.70 -8.02 9.13
N ALA A 235 25.82 -8.32 8.47
CA ALA A 235 25.98 -9.47 7.58
C ALA A 235 26.54 -10.67 8.36
#